data_AF-A0A2V5QSP1-F1
#
_entry.id   AF-A0A2V5QSP1-F1
#
_cell.length_a   1.000
_cell.length_b   1.000
_cell.length_c   1.000
_cell.angle_alpha   90.00
_cell.angle_beta   90.00
_cell.angle_gamma   90.00
#
_symmetry.space_group_name_H-M   'P 1'
#
loop_
_entity.id
_entity.type
_entity.pdbx_description
1 polymer ?
#
loop_
_entity_poly.entity_id
_entity_poly.type
_entity_poly.pdbx_seq_one_letter_code
_entity_poly.pdbx_strand_id
1 'polypeptide(L)'
;MVNKNLEKVKLLARDLRDGKQFPRSPRATLAGYVLAARAVDKCRAVLLGWEGEYHSNCPLDQRWLTFAEIDYDDFRSFVATGATDDEIAAWIGEHAKKRPRGEVIAWNNKERDLHLSNLPLELQEYMEDYIQQFIPRNRVVHHWFDVYDLEEERL
;
A
#
# COMPACT_ATOMS: atom_id res chain seq x y z
N MET A 1 -11.39 -24.36 0.65
CA MET A 1 -10.94 -23.47 -0.44
C MET A 1 -11.73 -22.18 -0.31
N VAL A 2 -11.07 -21.03 -0.19
CA VAL A 2 -11.75 -19.74 -0.25
C VAL A 2 -12.28 -19.54 -1.68
N ASN A 3 -13.58 -19.29 -1.84
CA ASN A 3 -14.19 -19.08 -3.14
C ASN A 3 -13.77 -17.71 -3.68
N LYS A 4 -12.79 -17.70 -4.59
CA LYS A 4 -12.40 -16.50 -5.33
C LYS A 4 -13.57 -16.01 -6.19
N ASN A 5 -13.80 -14.69 -6.22
CA ASN A 5 -14.83 -14.06 -7.04
C ASN A 5 -14.20 -12.92 -7.87
N LEU A 6 -13.53 -13.30 -8.95
CA LEU A 6 -12.79 -12.34 -9.78
C LEU A 6 -13.70 -11.32 -10.48
N GLU A 7 -14.97 -11.67 -10.76
CA GLU A 7 -15.94 -10.72 -11.30
C GLU A 7 -16.22 -9.58 -10.32
N LYS A 8 -16.40 -9.89 -9.03
CA LYS A 8 -16.51 -8.83 -8.00
C LYS A 8 -15.21 -8.06 -7.83
N VAL A 9 -14.06 -8.73 -7.83
CA VAL A 9 -12.75 -8.05 -7.74
C VAL A 9 -12.60 -7.05 -8.89
N LYS A 10 -13.00 -7.43 -10.11
CA LYS A 10 -12.97 -6.57 -11.31
C LYS A 10 -13.78 -5.29 -11.17
N LEU A 11 -14.91 -5.32 -10.45
CA LEU A 11 -15.74 -4.14 -10.20
C LEU A 11 -15.11 -3.16 -9.19
N LEU A 12 -14.18 -3.64 -8.35
CA LEU A 12 -13.55 -2.88 -7.26
C LEU A 12 -12.09 -2.52 -7.55
N ALA A 13 -11.46 -3.19 -8.50
CA ALA A 13 -10.05 -3.02 -8.83
C ALA A 13 -9.80 -1.76 -9.62
N ARG A 14 -8.60 -1.21 -9.45
CA ARG A 14 -8.04 -0.18 -10.33
C ARG A 14 -7.23 -0.86 -11.42
N ASP A 15 -7.30 -0.35 -12.65
CA ASP A 15 -6.40 -0.77 -13.73
C ASP A 15 -5.10 0.03 -13.61
N LEU A 16 -4.04 -0.58 -13.09
CA LEU A 16 -2.76 0.07 -12.81
C LEU A 16 -1.77 -0.02 -13.98
N ARG A 17 -2.19 -0.60 -15.11
CA ARG A 17 -1.36 -0.71 -16.32
C ARG A 17 -1.24 0.63 -17.02
N ASP A 18 -0.09 0.85 -17.65
CA ASP A 18 0.15 1.96 -18.59
C ASP A 18 -0.19 3.35 -18.03
N GLY A 19 -0.07 3.54 -16.71
CA GLY A 19 -0.37 4.80 -16.04
C GLY A 19 -1.86 5.20 -16.04
N LYS A 20 -2.79 4.28 -16.32
CA LYS A 20 -4.23 4.59 -16.35
C LYS A 20 -4.78 5.04 -15.00
N GLN A 21 -4.35 4.37 -13.94
CA GLN A 21 -4.69 4.70 -12.56
C GLN A 21 -3.52 4.36 -11.65
N PHE A 22 -3.47 5.06 -10.52
CA PHE A 22 -2.55 4.75 -9.43
C PHE A 22 -3.30 4.06 -8.28
N PRO A 23 -2.65 3.13 -7.56
CA PRO A 23 -3.18 2.67 -6.29
C PRO A 23 -3.25 3.85 -5.33
N ARG A 24 -4.11 3.82 -4.31
CA ARG A 24 -4.25 4.94 -3.38
C ARG A 24 -2.91 5.38 -2.76
N SER A 25 -2.86 6.64 -2.36
CA SER A 25 -1.72 7.23 -1.64
C SER A 25 -1.29 6.31 -0.49
N PRO A 26 0.02 6.13 -0.24
CA PRO A 26 0.47 5.43 0.96
C PRO A 26 -0.07 6.04 2.26
N ARG A 27 -0.50 7.31 2.26
CA ARG A 27 -1.11 8.01 3.40
C ARG A 27 -2.58 7.68 3.63
N ALA A 28 -3.27 7.18 2.61
CA ALA A 28 -4.68 6.83 2.68
C ALA A 28 -4.85 5.63 3.63
N THR A 29 -5.76 5.77 4.60
CA THR A 29 -5.96 4.74 5.62
C THR A 29 -7.09 3.78 5.25
N LEU A 30 -6.92 2.51 5.59
CA LEU A 30 -7.99 1.50 5.65
C LEU A 30 -7.90 0.76 6.98
N ALA A 31 -9.03 0.51 7.65
CA ALA A 31 -9.06 -0.01 9.02
C ALA A 31 -8.18 0.78 10.03
N GLY A 32 -7.92 2.06 9.75
CA GLY A 32 -7.06 2.90 10.55
C GLY A 32 -5.56 2.76 10.30
N TYR A 33 -5.11 1.95 9.34
CA TYR A 33 -3.69 1.79 8.98
C TYR A 33 -3.36 2.53 7.69
N VAL A 34 -2.26 3.29 7.67
CA VAL A 34 -1.63 3.72 6.40
C VAL A 34 -1.14 2.51 5.62
N LEU A 35 -0.89 2.68 4.32
CA LEU A 35 -0.48 1.63 3.37
C LEU A 35 -1.53 0.54 3.09
N ALA A 36 -2.43 0.22 4.02
CA ALA A 36 -3.42 -0.84 3.84
C ALA A 36 -4.35 -0.60 2.63
N ALA A 37 -4.84 0.62 2.44
CA ALA A 37 -5.65 1.00 1.28
C ALA A 37 -4.91 0.77 -0.06
N ARG A 38 -3.63 1.17 -0.09
CA ARG A 38 -2.73 1.00 -1.25
C ARG A 38 -2.48 -0.48 -1.53
N ALA A 39 -2.24 -1.28 -0.50
CA ALA A 39 -2.01 -2.72 -0.62
C ALA A 39 -3.25 -3.47 -1.13
N VAL A 40 -4.46 -3.05 -0.72
CA VAL A 40 -5.71 -3.59 -1.27
C VAL A 40 -5.81 -3.33 -2.78
N ASP A 41 -5.54 -2.09 -3.21
CA ASP A 41 -5.61 -1.74 -4.64
C ASP A 41 -4.63 -2.57 -5.46
N LYS A 42 -3.39 -2.71 -4.99
CA LYS A 42 -2.34 -3.52 -5.64
C LYS A 42 -2.71 -5.00 -5.66
N CYS A 43 -3.24 -5.53 -4.56
CA CYS A 43 -3.65 -6.93 -4.47
C CYS A 43 -4.79 -7.25 -5.44
N ARG A 44 -5.81 -6.37 -5.51
CA ARG A 44 -6.91 -6.49 -6.49
C ARG A 44 -6.39 -6.44 -7.93
N ALA A 45 -5.44 -5.54 -8.23
CA ALA A 45 -4.84 -5.44 -9.55
C ALA A 45 -4.07 -6.72 -9.93
N VAL A 46 -3.21 -7.23 -9.04
CA VAL A 46 -2.45 -8.48 -9.25
C VAL A 46 -3.38 -9.69 -9.44
N LEU A 47 -4.51 -9.75 -8.73
CA LEU A 47 -5.50 -10.82 -8.89
C LEU A 47 -6.13 -10.86 -10.30
N LEU A 48 -6.09 -9.74 -11.04
CA LEU A 48 -6.67 -9.58 -12.37
C LEU A 48 -5.63 -9.47 -13.49
N GLY A 49 -4.34 -9.43 -13.18
CA GLY A 49 -3.29 -9.13 -14.16
C GLY A 49 -3.29 -7.66 -14.61
N TRP A 50 -3.70 -6.75 -13.73
CA TRP A 50 -3.84 -5.31 -13.99
C TRP A 50 -2.82 -4.46 -13.24
N GLU A 51 -1.80 -5.08 -12.67
CA GLU A 51 -0.83 -4.45 -11.79
C GLU A 51 0.18 -3.55 -12.50
N GLY A 52 0.45 -3.78 -13.80
CA GLY A 52 1.50 -3.04 -14.50
C GLY A 52 2.86 -3.22 -13.79
N GLU A 53 3.52 -2.11 -13.47
CA GLU A 53 4.80 -2.10 -12.75
C GLU A 53 4.65 -2.29 -11.23
N TYR A 54 3.42 -2.30 -10.71
CA TYR A 54 3.18 -2.46 -9.28
C TYR A 54 3.28 -3.92 -8.85
N HIS A 55 3.87 -4.15 -7.68
CA HIS A 55 4.01 -5.48 -7.10
C HIS A 55 3.27 -5.56 -5.76
N SER A 56 2.30 -6.46 -5.65
CA SER A 56 1.66 -6.76 -4.35
C SER A 56 2.61 -7.59 -3.48
N ASN A 57 2.53 -7.41 -2.16
CA ASN A 57 3.46 -8.01 -1.18
C ASN A 57 4.89 -7.46 -1.24
N CYS A 58 5.08 -6.26 -1.77
CA CYS A 58 6.41 -5.65 -1.85
C CYS A 58 6.89 -5.14 -0.46
N PRO A 59 8.16 -4.72 -0.33
CA PRO A 59 8.70 -4.22 0.94
C PRO A 59 7.85 -3.12 1.61
N LEU A 60 7.18 -2.26 0.83
CA LEU A 60 6.28 -1.24 1.36
C LEU A 60 5.01 -1.85 1.98
N ASP A 61 4.36 -2.81 1.31
CA ASP A 61 3.17 -3.49 1.86
C ASP A 61 3.55 -4.27 3.13
N GLN A 62 4.74 -4.88 3.12
CA GLN A 62 5.25 -5.66 4.25
C GLN A 62 5.39 -4.86 5.54
N ARG A 63 5.59 -3.53 5.46
CA ARG A 63 5.66 -2.69 6.67
C ARG A 63 4.36 -2.71 7.47
N TRP A 64 3.21 -2.59 6.80
CA TRP A 64 1.92 -2.60 7.49
C TRP A 64 1.48 -4.02 7.82
N LEU A 65 1.70 -5.00 6.93
CA LEU A 65 1.39 -6.41 7.18
C LEU A 65 2.12 -6.92 8.42
N THR A 66 3.42 -6.63 8.51
CA THR A 66 4.24 -6.99 9.68
C THR A 66 3.76 -6.28 10.94
N PHE A 67 3.48 -4.98 10.88
CA PHE A 67 2.96 -4.26 12.05
C PHE A 67 1.61 -4.81 12.50
N ALA A 68 0.69 -5.07 11.58
CA ALA A 68 -0.63 -5.63 11.87
C ALA A 68 -0.58 -7.12 12.26
N GLU A 69 0.55 -7.81 12.05
CA GLU A 69 0.72 -9.26 12.18
C GLU A 69 -0.28 -10.04 11.30
N ILE A 70 -0.46 -9.57 10.06
CA ILE A 70 -1.31 -10.20 9.05
C ILE A 70 -0.43 -10.92 8.03
N ASP A 71 -0.71 -12.20 7.83
CA ASP A 71 -0.11 -12.97 6.74
C ASP A 71 -0.65 -12.51 5.39
N TYR A 72 0.24 -12.39 4.41
CA TYR A 72 -0.13 -11.88 3.09
C TYR A 72 -1.06 -12.84 2.33
N ASP A 73 -0.89 -14.15 2.46
CA ASP A 73 -1.72 -15.12 1.75
C ASP A 73 -3.14 -15.14 2.30
N ASP A 74 -3.31 -14.94 3.62
CA ASP A 74 -4.62 -14.75 4.24
C ASP A 74 -5.29 -13.45 3.76
N PHE A 75 -4.54 -12.33 3.79
CA PHE A 75 -5.02 -11.05 3.26
C PHE A 75 -5.43 -11.15 1.80
N ARG A 76 -4.56 -11.71 0.94
CA ARG A 76 -4.80 -11.91 -0.48
C ARG A 76 -6.00 -12.81 -0.73
N SER A 77 -6.14 -13.88 0.05
CA SER A 77 -7.28 -14.79 -0.05
C SER A 77 -8.58 -14.09 0.27
N PHE A 78 -8.61 -13.23 1.30
CA PHE A 78 -9.79 -12.44 1.63
C PHE A 78 -10.12 -11.40 0.55
N VAL A 79 -9.12 -10.65 0.06
CA VAL A 79 -9.32 -9.71 -1.06
C VAL A 79 -9.88 -10.43 -2.30
N ALA A 80 -9.41 -11.65 -2.59
CA ALA A 80 -9.86 -12.44 -3.73
C ALA A 80 -11.33 -12.88 -3.67
N THR A 81 -12.00 -12.76 -2.50
CA THR A 81 -13.46 -12.99 -2.38
C THR A 81 -14.29 -11.89 -3.05
N GLY A 82 -13.65 -10.79 -3.48
CA GLY A 82 -14.33 -9.60 -3.98
C GLY A 82 -14.94 -8.75 -2.88
N ALA A 83 -14.34 -8.78 -1.68
CA ALA A 83 -14.74 -7.95 -0.55
C ALA A 83 -14.53 -6.46 -0.85
N THR A 84 -15.53 -5.67 -0.45
CA THR A 84 -15.50 -4.20 -0.45
C THR A 84 -14.49 -3.68 0.57
N ASP A 85 -14.19 -2.37 0.52
CA ASP A 85 -13.28 -1.76 1.49
C ASP A 85 -13.81 -1.84 2.92
N ASP A 86 -15.12 -1.73 3.13
CA ASP A 86 -15.73 -1.87 4.47
C ASP A 86 -15.61 -3.30 5.01
N GLU A 87 -15.84 -4.30 4.15
CA GLU A 87 -15.68 -5.72 4.50
C GLU A 87 -14.21 -6.06 4.79
N ILE A 88 -13.26 -5.53 3.99
CA ILE A 88 -11.83 -5.67 4.26
C ILE A 88 -11.46 -4.95 5.56
N ALA A 89 -12.02 -3.77 5.82
CA ALA A 89 -11.73 -3.04 7.04
C ALA A 89 -12.22 -3.80 8.29
N ALA A 90 -13.40 -4.42 8.21
CA ALA A 90 -13.91 -5.30 9.26
C ALA A 90 -13.01 -6.54 9.44
N TRP A 91 -12.62 -7.19 8.35
CA TRP A 91 -11.74 -8.35 8.38
C TRP A 91 -10.36 -8.04 8.98
N ILE A 92 -9.73 -6.92 8.59
CA ILE A 92 -8.48 -6.43 9.20
C ILE A 92 -8.73 -6.17 10.69
N GLY A 93 -9.85 -5.52 11.03
CA GLY A 93 -10.24 -5.27 12.40
C GLY A 93 -10.32 -6.55 13.24
N GLU A 94 -10.73 -7.68 12.67
CA GLU A 94 -10.82 -8.98 13.32
C GLU A 94 -9.49 -9.73 13.41
N HIS A 95 -8.69 -9.74 12.33
CA HIS A 95 -7.51 -10.59 12.16
C HIS A 95 -6.20 -9.91 12.54
N ALA A 96 -6.13 -8.58 12.48
CA ALA A 96 -4.95 -7.86 12.96
C ALA A 96 -4.76 -8.05 14.46
N LYS A 97 -3.50 -8.11 14.88
CA LYS A 97 -3.15 -8.10 16.29
C LYS A 97 -3.73 -6.86 16.96
N LYS A 98 -4.56 -7.11 17.98
CA LYS A 98 -5.24 -6.08 18.77
C LYS A 98 -4.21 -5.20 19.47
N ARG A 99 -4.28 -3.91 19.20
CA ARG A 99 -3.45 -2.86 19.80
C ARG A 99 -4.32 -1.70 20.26
N PRO A 100 -3.87 -0.92 21.26
CA PRO A 100 -4.50 0.36 21.58
C PRO A 100 -4.51 1.27 20.35
N ARG A 101 -5.61 2.00 20.15
CA ARG A 101 -5.74 2.96 19.05
C ARG A 101 -4.55 3.95 18.96
N GLY A 102 -4.04 4.38 20.12
CA GLY A 102 -2.89 5.28 20.20
C GLY A 102 -1.60 4.70 19.59
N GLU A 103 -1.38 3.39 19.72
CA GLU A 103 -0.21 2.71 19.15
C GLU A 103 -0.28 2.67 17.62
N VAL A 104 -1.47 2.38 17.06
CA VAL A 104 -1.69 2.41 15.61
C VAL A 104 -1.50 3.83 15.06
N ILE A 105 -1.99 4.86 15.76
CA ILE A 105 -1.78 6.26 15.38
C ILE A 105 -0.29 6.62 15.43
N ALA A 106 0.42 6.22 16.49
CA ALA A 106 1.86 6.47 16.62
C ALA A 106 2.65 5.80 15.49
N TRP A 107 2.33 4.54 15.15
CA TRP A 107 2.94 3.84 14.04
C TRP A 107 2.64 4.53 12.70
N ASN A 108 1.38 4.86 12.42
CA ASN A 108 1.02 5.57 11.20
C ASN A 108 1.77 6.89 11.04
N ASN A 109 1.93 7.66 12.13
CA ASN A 109 2.66 8.92 12.10
C ASN A 109 4.15 8.69 11.85
N LYS A 110 4.74 7.66 12.47
CA LYS A 110 6.13 7.26 12.20
C LYS A 110 6.36 6.90 10.73
N GLU A 111 5.43 6.19 10.09
CA GLU A 111 5.53 5.84 8.68
C GLU A 111 5.40 7.08 7.77
N ARG A 112 4.48 8.01 8.09
CA ARG A 112 4.34 9.28 7.35
C ARG A 112 5.55 10.19 7.50
N ASP A 113 6.17 10.18 8.68
CA ASP A 113 7.34 10.97 9.06
C ASP A 113 8.67 10.27 8.70
N LEU A 114 8.63 9.11 8.03
CA LEU A 114 9.85 8.39 7.69
C LEU A 114 10.67 9.17 6.66
N HIS A 115 11.64 9.92 7.16
CA HIS A 115 12.57 10.69 6.36
C HIS A 115 13.49 9.76 5.55
N LEU A 116 13.89 10.17 4.33
CA LEU A 116 14.79 9.37 3.48
C LEU A 116 16.08 8.98 4.20
N SER A 117 16.66 9.91 4.98
CA SER A 117 17.87 9.69 5.77
C SER A 117 17.77 8.61 6.85
N ASN A 118 16.55 8.17 7.18
CA ASN A 118 16.29 7.11 8.16
C ASN A 118 16.06 5.73 7.51
N LEU A 119 16.12 5.64 6.18
CA LEU A 119 16.07 4.37 5.46
C LEU A 119 17.43 3.64 5.57
N PRO A 120 17.49 2.32 5.34
CA PRO A 120 18.76 1.62 5.20
C PRO A 120 19.62 2.23 4.08
N LEU A 121 20.95 2.22 4.22
CA LEU A 121 21.88 2.89 3.29
C LEU A 121 21.65 2.46 1.83
N GLU A 122 21.52 1.16 1.57
CA GLU A 122 21.25 0.61 0.22
C GLU A 122 19.97 1.19 -0.39
N LEU A 123 18.94 1.43 0.43
CA LEU A 123 17.70 2.03 -0.04
C LEU A 123 17.84 3.54 -0.24
N GLN A 124 18.69 4.22 0.55
CA GLN A 124 19.00 5.63 0.30
C GLN A 124 19.70 5.81 -1.04
N GLU A 125 20.70 4.97 -1.35
CA GLU A 125 21.39 4.97 -2.65
C GLU A 125 20.41 4.74 -3.81
N TYR A 126 19.56 3.71 -3.69
CA TYR A 126 18.53 3.44 -4.69
C TYR A 126 17.54 4.61 -4.86
N MET A 127 17.12 5.24 -3.76
CA MET A 127 16.19 6.37 -3.80
C MET A 127 16.83 7.62 -4.43
N GLU A 128 18.14 7.85 -4.28
CA GLU A 128 18.83 8.99 -4.91
C GLU A 128 18.68 8.94 -6.44
N ASP A 129 18.99 7.79 -7.04
CA ASP A 129 18.85 7.57 -8.48
C ASP A 129 17.37 7.59 -8.92
N TYR A 130 16.50 6.93 -8.16
CA TYR A 130 15.06 6.85 -8.46
C TYR A 130 14.41 8.24 -8.47
N ILE A 131 14.69 9.06 -7.46
CA ILE A 131 14.12 10.41 -7.34
C ILE A 131 14.59 11.27 -8.51
N GLN A 132 15.88 11.21 -8.86
CA GLN A 132 16.41 11.96 -10.00
C GLN A 132 15.74 11.57 -11.33
N GLN A 133 15.40 10.29 -11.49
CA GLN A 133 14.82 9.76 -12.72
C GLN A 133 13.31 10.04 -12.84
N PHE A 134 12.55 9.88 -11.74
CA PHE A 134 11.09 9.81 -11.80
C PHE A 134 10.37 11.02 -11.17
N ILE A 135 11.04 11.80 -10.32
CA ILE A 135 10.40 12.94 -9.63
C ILE A 135 10.73 14.26 -10.35
N PRO A 136 9.73 15.14 -10.61
CA PRO A 136 9.98 16.42 -11.24
C PRO A 136 10.95 17.30 -10.43
N ARG A 137 11.95 17.89 -11.11
CA ARG A 137 13.06 18.65 -10.47
C ARG A 137 12.64 19.86 -9.63
N ASN A 138 11.42 20.38 -9.82
CA ASN A 138 10.88 21.48 -9.02
C ASN A 138 10.21 21.01 -7.72
N ARG A 139 10.30 19.71 -7.40
CA ARG A 139 9.73 19.08 -6.21
C ARG A 139 10.84 18.58 -5.32
N VAL A 140 10.64 18.74 -4.00
CA VAL A 140 11.58 18.25 -2.99
C VAL A 140 10.94 17.07 -2.27
N VAL A 141 11.69 15.98 -2.15
CA VAL A 141 11.30 14.78 -1.41
C VAL A 141 11.95 14.85 -0.02
N HIS A 142 11.13 14.87 1.02
CA HIS A 142 11.63 14.81 2.41
C HIS A 142 11.35 13.44 3.02
N HIS A 143 10.12 12.98 2.86
CA HIS A 143 9.65 11.73 3.43
C HIS A 143 9.53 10.67 2.36
N TRP A 144 9.70 9.41 2.73
CA TRP A 144 9.65 8.31 1.79
C TRP A 144 8.30 8.21 1.08
N PHE A 145 7.19 8.55 1.76
CA PHE A 145 5.86 8.61 1.13
C PHE A 145 5.72 9.73 0.09
N ASP A 146 6.55 10.78 0.14
CA ASP A 146 6.54 11.84 -0.86
C ASP A 146 6.93 11.30 -2.23
N VAL A 147 7.85 10.33 -2.31
CA VAL A 147 8.27 9.68 -3.58
C VAL A 147 7.05 9.18 -4.34
N TYR A 148 6.24 8.34 -3.70
CA TYR A 148 5.06 7.74 -4.33
C TYR A 148 3.98 8.78 -4.64
N ASP A 149 3.73 9.74 -3.75
CA ASP A 149 2.67 10.73 -3.98
C ASP A 149 3.06 11.77 -5.06
N LEU A 150 4.34 12.08 -5.21
CA LEU A 150 4.84 12.96 -6.27
C LEU A 150 4.87 12.26 -7.63
N GLU A 151 5.35 11.01 -7.66
CA GLU A 151 5.34 10.17 -8.86
C GLU A 151 3.92 9.92 -9.37
N GLU A 152 2.97 9.72 -8.46
CA GLU A 152 1.56 9.44 -8.76
C GLU A 152 0.68 10.71 -8.77
N GLU A 153 1.30 11.86 -9.01
CA GLU A 153 0.65 13.14 -9.31
C GLU A 153 -0.33 13.67 -8.24
N ARG A 154 -0.06 13.42 -6.96
CA ARG A 154 -0.93 13.86 -5.84
C ARG A 154 -0.45 15.08 -5.11
N LEU A 155 0.86 15.20 -4.96
CA LEU A 155 1.50 16.38 -4.40
C LEU A 155 1.92 17.25 -5.55
#